data_AF-A0A6L7QIA7-F1
#
_entry.id   AF-A0A6L7QIA7-F1
#
_cell.length_a   1.000
_cell.length_b   1.000
_cell.length_c   1.000
_cell.angle_alpha   90.00
_cell.angle_beta   90.00
_cell.angle_gamma   90.00
#
_symmetry.space_group_name_H-M   'P 1'
#
loop_
_entity.id
_entity.type
_entity.pdbx_description
1 polymer ?
#
loop_
_entity_poly.entity_id
_entity_poly.type
_entity_poly.pdbx_seq_one_letter_code
_entity_poly.pdbx_strand_id
1 'polypeptide(L)'
;MINTRTVLALLTVALVAPSQLRASVSPEDYDVPVSTAQQLRLGGTYSYAGSGSDTGTSDGSASLLYQRYYNSLPYAWDMNFNGVGLTRRTADGTQEGSYNFVAGSGIRKYFKTEGDLFYSGELRVTGNSDSDRPTIDATPGVGYGRFIRVTPLAQAVRIEEFLLNEGVLKGPLPKETLVALAQVIERRGEFETEFGDRYKVKWFEAMEQVIAESGQFVHGGFGAVGSLRVDEVLFQEHVNERFIGWDVRSGIRFEALTKDADTPRQDPGLSLRVRYSRPVGWMSLLDFGAQYS
;
A
#
# COMPACT_ATOMS: atom_id res chain seq x y z
N MET A 1 38.31 -15.31 29.89
CA MET A 1 38.88 -14.58 28.73
C MET A 1 38.70 -15.48 27.52
N ILE A 2 37.69 -15.19 26.69
CA ILE A 2 37.32 -15.99 25.52
C ILE A 2 37.57 -15.14 24.27
N ASN A 3 38.25 -15.77 23.32
CA ASN A 3 39.06 -15.14 22.29
C ASN A 3 38.18 -14.56 21.16
N THR A 4 38.46 -13.30 20.82
CA THR A 4 37.84 -12.53 19.75
C THR A 4 38.39 -12.99 18.41
N ARG A 5 37.65 -13.81 17.66
CA ARG A 5 37.73 -13.97 16.20
C ARG A 5 36.74 -15.06 15.77
N THR A 6 36.10 -14.87 14.61
CA THR A 6 35.28 -15.83 13.86
C THR A 6 33.78 -15.89 14.19
N VAL A 7 33.03 -14.87 13.76
CA VAL A 7 31.68 -15.05 13.20
C VAL A 7 31.52 -14.06 12.04
N LEU A 8 32.01 -14.43 10.85
CA LEU A 8 31.64 -13.79 9.58
C LEU A 8 30.84 -14.83 8.81
N ALA A 9 29.54 -14.92 9.11
CA ALA A 9 28.64 -15.80 8.38
C ALA A 9 28.28 -15.13 7.04
N LEU A 10 28.71 -15.76 5.95
CA LEU A 10 28.41 -15.39 4.57
C LEU A 10 26.90 -15.21 4.35
N LEU A 11 26.49 -14.01 3.97
CA LEU A 11 25.20 -13.78 3.32
C LEU A 11 25.44 -13.73 1.80
N THR A 12 25.62 -14.90 1.18
CA THR A 12 25.69 -15.03 -0.28
C THR A 12 24.28 -14.93 -0.84
N VAL A 13 23.87 -13.74 -1.28
CA VAL A 13 22.65 -13.53 -2.08
C VAL A 13 22.92 -14.11 -3.47
N ALA A 14 22.19 -15.17 -3.83
CA ALA A 14 22.23 -15.74 -5.16
C ALA A 14 21.63 -14.72 -6.16
N LEU A 15 22.48 -14.11 -7.00
CA LEU A 15 22.05 -13.38 -8.19
C LEU A 15 21.44 -14.39 -9.18
N VAL A 16 20.13 -14.54 -9.16
CA VAL A 16 19.41 -15.13 -10.29
C VAL A 16 19.38 -14.06 -11.38
N ALA A 17 20.07 -14.32 -12.50
CA ALA A 17 20.04 -13.45 -13.67
C ALA A 17 18.61 -13.45 -14.25
N PRO A 18 17.92 -12.30 -14.33
CA PRO A 18 16.62 -12.25 -14.98
C PRO A 18 16.81 -12.41 -16.50
N SER A 19 16.16 -13.43 -17.07
CA SER A 19 15.99 -13.59 -18.51
C SER A 19 15.31 -12.33 -19.07
N GLN A 20 15.92 -11.77 -20.12
CA GLN A 20 15.51 -10.52 -20.76
C GLN A 20 14.11 -10.63 -21.38
N LEU A 21 13.09 -10.27 -20.60
CA LEU A 21 11.86 -9.71 -21.15
C LEU A 21 12.15 -8.25 -21.46
N ARG A 22 12.18 -7.90 -22.76
CA ARG A 22 12.17 -6.50 -23.21
C ARG A 22 10.82 -5.88 -22.84
N ALA A 23 10.66 -5.48 -21.59
CA ALA A 23 9.82 -4.34 -21.24
C ALA A 23 10.61 -3.09 -21.68
N SER A 24 10.02 -2.24 -22.51
CA SER A 24 10.68 -1.03 -23.05
C SER A 24 10.93 0.04 -21.99
N VAL A 25 10.48 -0.13 -20.74
CA VAL A 25 10.64 0.84 -19.67
C VAL A 25 10.68 0.12 -18.31
N SER A 26 11.67 0.46 -17.47
CA SER A 26 11.74 -0.06 -16.10
C SER A 26 10.87 0.82 -15.18
N PRO A 27 10.14 0.25 -14.21
CA PRO A 27 9.42 1.03 -13.22
C PRO A 27 10.31 2.00 -12.42
N GLU A 28 11.62 1.72 -12.34
CA GLU A 28 12.64 2.58 -11.71
C GLU A 28 12.93 3.87 -12.51
N ASP A 29 12.56 3.92 -13.80
CA ASP A 29 12.80 5.09 -14.64
C ASP A 29 11.84 6.24 -14.27
N TYR A 30 10.77 5.99 -13.52
CA TYR A 30 9.69 6.95 -13.33
C TYR A 30 9.82 7.75 -12.04
N ASP A 31 10.05 9.05 -12.17
CA ASP A 31 9.98 10.00 -11.06
C ASP A 31 8.51 10.43 -10.90
N VAL A 32 7.79 9.79 -9.98
CA VAL A 32 6.36 10.05 -9.74
C VAL A 32 6.25 11.14 -8.65
N PRO A 33 5.87 12.38 -8.99
CA PRO A 33 5.94 13.52 -8.08
C PRO A 33 4.83 13.55 -7.01
N VAL A 34 3.71 12.86 -7.27
CA VAL A 34 2.57 12.74 -6.35
C VAL A 34 2.06 11.30 -6.40
N SER A 35 1.77 10.69 -5.25
CA SER A 35 1.24 9.33 -5.10
C SER A 35 0.22 9.26 -3.96
N THR A 36 -1.03 8.96 -4.28
CA THR A 36 -2.14 8.78 -3.35
C THR A 36 -2.76 7.40 -3.51
N ALA A 37 -3.13 6.79 -2.40
CA ALA A 37 -3.85 5.51 -2.40
C ALA A 37 -4.83 5.48 -1.25
N GLN A 38 -6.00 4.88 -1.49
CA GLN A 38 -6.98 4.58 -0.48
C GLN A 38 -7.50 3.16 -0.70
N GLN A 39 -7.50 2.37 0.36
CA GLN A 39 -7.99 1.01 0.39
C GLN A 39 -8.91 0.85 1.58
N LEU A 40 -10.05 0.19 1.35
CA LEU A 40 -10.96 -0.29 2.37
C LEU A 40 -11.27 -1.75 2.03
N ARG A 41 -11.01 -2.66 2.96
CA ARG A 41 -11.33 -4.09 2.84
C ARG A 41 -12.11 -4.52 4.07
N LEU A 42 -13.26 -5.13 3.81
CA LEU A 42 -14.12 -5.75 4.81
C LEU A 42 -14.13 -7.25 4.53
N GLY A 43 -13.82 -8.06 5.55
CA GLY A 43 -13.86 -9.50 5.47
C GLY A 43 -14.71 -10.05 6.62
N GLY A 44 -15.45 -11.11 6.36
CA GLY A 44 -16.26 -11.78 7.38
C GLY A 44 -16.37 -13.27 7.09
N THR A 45 -16.23 -14.09 8.12
CA THR A 45 -16.51 -15.52 8.05
C THR A 45 -17.44 -15.92 9.18
N TYR A 46 -18.33 -16.86 8.92
CA TYR A 46 -19.22 -17.43 9.92
C TYR A 46 -19.36 -18.92 9.68
N SER A 47 -19.12 -19.72 10.71
CA SER A 47 -19.27 -21.16 10.70
C SER A 47 -20.12 -21.62 11.87
N TYR A 48 -20.97 -22.61 11.62
CA TYR A 48 -21.87 -23.20 12.60
C TYR A 48 -21.74 -24.73 12.53
N ALA A 49 -21.55 -25.36 13.68
CA ALA A 49 -21.48 -26.81 13.80
C ALA A 49 -22.39 -27.29 14.95
N GLY A 50 -23.36 -28.15 14.63
CA GLY A 50 -24.22 -28.81 15.60
C GLY A 50 -24.72 -30.16 15.06
N SER A 51 -24.97 -31.12 15.95
CA SER A 51 -25.51 -32.44 15.58
C SER A 51 -26.78 -32.76 16.38
N GLY A 52 -27.91 -32.97 15.70
CA GLY A 52 -29.14 -33.44 16.33
C GLY A 52 -29.76 -32.43 17.31
N SER A 53 -30.30 -32.93 18.42
CA SER A 53 -31.06 -32.16 19.42
C SER A 53 -30.19 -31.55 20.53
N ASP A 54 -28.87 -31.52 20.38
CA ASP A 54 -27.98 -31.00 21.40
C ASP A 54 -27.01 -29.93 20.88
N THR A 55 -26.59 -29.12 21.83
CA THR A 55 -25.95 -27.80 21.76
C THR A 55 -24.91 -27.56 20.64
N GLY A 56 -25.15 -26.52 19.84
CA GLY A 56 -24.33 -26.13 18.69
C GLY A 56 -23.24 -25.10 19.02
N THR A 57 -22.10 -25.20 18.33
CA THR A 57 -21.00 -24.23 18.34
C THR A 57 -21.10 -23.29 17.14
N SER A 58 -20.79 -22.00 17.34
CA SER A 58 -20.73 -21.03 16.25
C SER A 58 -19.48 -20.16 16.37
N ASP A 59 -18.73 -20.02 15.29
CA ASP A 59 -17.58 -19.13 15.20
C ASP A 59 -17.85 -18.07 14.13
N GLY A 60 -17.57 -16.82 14.46
CA GLY A 60 -17.61 -15.70 13.54
C GLY A 60 -16.31 -14.92 13.60
N SER A 61 -15.83 -14.47 12.45
CA SER A 61 -14.74 -13.49 12.39
C SER A 61 -15.13 -12.33 11.49
N ALA A 62 -14.70 -11.13 11.86
CA ALA A 62 -14.82 -9.94 11.05
C ALA A 62 -13.44 -9.25 10.99
N SER A 63 -13.06 -8.75 9.84
CA SER A 63 -11.83 -8.01 9.62
C SER A 63 -12.11 -6.74 8.84
N LEU A 64 -11.44 -5.66 9.24
CA LEU A 64 -11.50 -4.36 8.61
C LEU A 64 -10.06 -3.87 8.42
N LEU A 65 -9.67 -3.72 7.16
CA LEU A 65 -8.41 -3.10 6.78
C LEU A 65 -8.71 -1.79 6.06
N TYR A 66 -8.18 -0.69 6.55
CA TYR A 66 -8.22 0.61 5.90
C TYR A 66 -6.80 1.14 5.77
N GLN A 67 -6.41 1.57 4.58
CA GLN A 67 -5.11 2.16 4.33
C GLN A 67 -5.29 3.39 3.47
N ARG A 68 -4.69 4.50 3.85
CA ARG A 68 -4.62 5.72 3.07
C ARG A 68 -3.20 6.23 3.07
N TYR A 69 -2.72 6.59 1.89
CA TYR A 69 -1.38 7.10 1.67
C TYR A 69 -1.48 8.34 0.79
N TYR A 70 -0.64 9.31 1.07
CA TYR A 70 -0.48 10.49 0.25
C TYR A 70 0.99 10.88 0.28
N ASN A 71 1.54 11.20 -0.87
CA ASN A 71 2.91 11.63 -1.02
C ASN A 71 2.92 12.68 -2.09
N SER A 72 3.27 13.91 -1.76
CA SER A 72 3.56 14.94 -2.73
C SER A 72 4.84 15.62 -2.28
N LEU A 73 5.82 15.81 -3.15
CA LEU A 73 7.04 16.48 -2.68
C LEU A 73 6.69 17.90 -2.16
N PRO A 74 7.15 18.31 -0.96
CA PRO A 74 8.09 17.65 -0.04
C PRO A 74 7.45 16.95 1.18
N TYR A 75 6.15 16.65 1.17
CA TYR A 75 5.38 16.07 2.27
C TYR A 75 4.75 14.71 1.93
N ALA A 76 4.92 13.73 2.80
CA ALA A 76 4.17 12.47 2.70
C ALA A 76 3.45 12.18 4.01
N TRP A 77 2.25 11.62 3.93
CA TRP A 77 1.54 11.11 5.08
C TRP A 77 0.88 9.78 4.78
N ASP A 78 0.69 8.99 5.81
CA ASP A 78 -0.01 7.72 5.73
C ASP A 78 -0.87 7.52 6.96
N MET A 79 -1.95 6.77 6.75
CA MET A 79 -2.88 6.32 7.76
C MET A 79 -3.20 4.87 7.47
N ASN A 80 -3.12 4.03 8.48
CA ASN A 80 -3.49 2.64 8.38
C ASN A 80 -4.34 2.27 9.59
N PHE A 81 -5.28 1.36 9.37
CA PHE A 81 -6.12 0.76 10.39
C PHE A 81 -6.32 -0.70 10.00
N ASN A 82 -6.05 -1.59 10.95
CA ASN A 82 -6.31 -3.01 10.82
C ASN A 82 -7.03 -3.47 12.08
N GLY A 83 -8.26 -3.93 11.94
CA GLY A 83 -9.08 -4.45 13.03
C GLY A 83 -9.55 -5.86 12.72
N VAL A 84 -9.48 -6.76 13.69
CA VAL A 84 -10.05 -8.10 13.62
C VAL A 84 -10.87 -8.34 14.88
N GLY A 85 -12.09 -8.83 14.70
CA GLY A 85 -12.97 -9.29 15.77
C GLY A 85 -13.29 -10.76 15.57
N LEU A 86 -13.29 -11.52 16.66
CA LEU A 86 -13.66 -12.92 16.70
C LEU A 86 -14.79 -13.08 17.72
N THR A 87 -15.79 -13.85 17.37
CA THR A 87 -16.84 -14.28 18.28
C THR A 87 -16.93 -15.79 18.21
N ARG A 88 -16.95 -16.43 19.37
CA ARG A 88 -17.17 -17.85 19.52
C ARG A 88 -18.32 -18.06 20.48
N ARG A 89 -19.25 -18.92 20.10
CA ARG A 89 -20.27 -19.45 20.98
C ARG A 89 -20.01 -20.94 21.14
N THR A 90 -19.80 -21.35 22.38
CA THR A 90 -19.61 -22.75 22.73
C THR A 90 -20.96 -23.42 23.02
N ALA A 91 -20.95 -24.75 22.99
CA ALA A 91 -22.15 -25.57 23.17
C ALA A 91 -22.81 -25.35 24.55
N ASP A 92 -22.02 -25.06 25.58
CA ASP A 92 -22.48 -24.69 26.92
C ASP A 92 -23.25 -23.34 26.98
N GLY A 93 -23.36 -22.61 25.86
CA GLY A 93 -24.01 -21.31 25.79
C GLY A 93 -23.09 -20.14 26.12
N THR A 94 -21.82 -20.40 26.45
CA THR A 94 -20.83 -19.35 26.69
C THR A 94 -20.50 -18.64 25.39
N GLN A 95 -20.50 -17.30 25.43
CA GLN A 95 -20.13 -16.46 24.30
C GLN A 95 -18.82 -15.74 24.63
N GLU A 96 -17.78 -16.04 23.87
CA GLU A 96 -16.46 -15.42 23.97
C GLU A 96 -16.27 -14.48 22.77
N GLY A 97 -15.94 -13.22 23.04
CA GLY A 97 -15.61 -12.24 22.03
C GLY A 97 -14.20 -11.72 22.26
N SER A 98 -13.36 -11.72 21.23
CA SER A 98 -12.07 -11.03 21.27
C SER A 98 -11.96 -10.06 20.11
N TYR A 99 -11.20 -9.00 20.32
CA TYR A 99 -10.91 -8.03 19.27
C TYR A 99 -9.45 -7.60 19.38
N ASN A 100 -8.89 -7.23 18.25
CA ASN A 100 -7.58 -6.61 18.16
C ASN A 100 -7.62 -5.56 17.06
N PHE A 101 -7.12 -4.37 17.33
CA PHE A 101 -6.95 -3.34 16.33
C PHE A 101 -5.60 -2.64 16.46
N VAL A 102 -5.06 -2.26 15.31
CA VAL A 102 -3.87 -1.42 15.18
C VAL A 102 -4.22 -0.28 14.24
N ALA A 103 -4.13 0.94 14.74
CA ALA A 103 -4.18 2.14 13.92
C ALA A 103 -2.78 2.78 13.90
N GLY A 104 -2.37 3.29 12.76
CA GLY A 104 -1.11 3.97 12.58
C GLY A 104 -1.30 5.21 11.73
N SER A 105 -0.58 6.28 12.06
CA SER A 105 -0.43 7.43 11.17
C SER A 105 1.02 7.87 11.13
N GLY A 106 1.52 8.15 9.93
CA GLY A 106 2.86 8.65 9.70
C GLY A 106 2.83 9.96 8.95
N ILE A 107 3.69 10.90 9.34
CA ILE A 107 4.01 12.10 8.55
C ILE A 107 5.50 12.09 8.24
N ARG A 108 5.86 12.55 7.05
CA ARG A 108 7.22 12.69 6.55
C ARG A 108 7.39 14.04 5.87
N LYS A 109 8.51 14.70 6.15
CA LYS A 109 8.89 15.95 5.50
C LYS A 109 10.31 15.83 4.98
N TYR A 110 10.48 15.90 3.67
CA TYR A 110 11.79 15.85 3.01
C TYR A 110 12.50 17.20 3.16
N PHE A 111 13.81 17.17 3.39
CA PHE A 111 14.62 18.39 3.53
C PHE A 111 14.76 19.17 2.22
N LYS A 112 14.79 18.44 1.10
CA LYS A 112 14.88 18.98 -0.26
C LYS A 112 13.96 18.19 -1.17
N THR A 113 13.39 18.84 -2.17
CA THR A 113 12.54 18.21 -3.20
C THR A 113 13.27 17.08 -3.95
N GLU A 114 14.57 17.27 -4.21
CA GLU A 114 15.45 16.28 -4.87
C GLU A 114 16.26 15.43 -3.87
N GLY A 115 16.10 15.65 -2.57
CA GLY A 115 16.83 14.93 -1.53
C GLY A 115 16.08 13.69 -1.05
N ASP A 116 16.82 12.74 -0.48
CA ASP A 116 16.28 11.49 0.08
C ASP A 116 16.19 11.52 1.61
N LEU A 117 16.72 12.57 2.24
CA LEU A 117 16.66 12.76 3.69
C LEU A 117 15.31 13.36 4.10
N PHE A 118 14.69 12.82 5.14
CA PHE A 118 13.42 13.31 5.68
C PHE A 118 13.34 13.22 7.21
N TYR A 119 12.54 14.10 7.80
CA TYR A 119 12.03 13.94 9.16
C TYR A 119 10.75 13.13 9.14
N SER A 120 10.54 12.28 10.13
CA SER A 120 9.31 11.50 10.29
C SER A 120 8.72 11.64 11.68
N GLY A 121 7.39 11.65 11.75
CA GLY A 121 6.65 11.45 12.99
C GLY A 121 5.64 10.35 12.79
N GLU A 122 5.64 9.35 13.66
CA GLU A 122 4.66 8.25 13.62
C GLU A 122 3.85 8.23 14.92
N LEU A 123 2.56 7.99 14.79
CA LEU A 123 1.66 7.68 15.88
C LEU A 123 1.12 6.27 15.66
N ARG A 124 1.11 5.45 16.71
CA ARG A 124 0.54 4.10 16.66
C ARG A 124 -0.40 3.91 17.84
N VAL A 125 -1.58 3.41 17.57
CA VAL A 125 -2.59 3.04 18.57
C VAL A 125 -2.85 1.55 18.45
N THR A 126 -2.69 0.82 19.55
CA THR A 126 -2.94 -0.62 19.59
C THR A 126 -3.95 -0.91 20.68
N GLY A 127 -5.01 -1.63 20.38
CA GLY A 127 -6.00 -2.06 21.37
C GLY A 127 -6.41 -3.50 21.15
N ASN A 128 -6.64 -4.23 22.23
CA ASN A 128 -7.11 -5.61 22.18
C ASN A 128 -8.10 -5.86 23.34
N SER A 129 -8.84 -6.96 23.27
CA SER A 129 -9.83 -7.35 24.28
C SER A 129 -9.25 -7.61 25.67
N ASP A 130 -7.96 -7.88 25.75
CA ASP A 130 -7.28 -8.29 26.97
C ASP A 130 -6.60 -7.11 27.68
N SER A 131 -6.72 -5.89 27.13
CA SER A 131 -6.14 -4.66 27.66
C SER A 131 -7.23 -3.75 28.21
N ASP A 132 -6.99 -3.12 29.35
CA ASP A 132 -7.94 -2.16 29.96
C ASP A 132 -8.16 -0.92 29.10
N ARG A 133 -7.12 -0.52 28.33
CA ARG A 133 -7.14 0.66 27.46
C ARG A 133 -6.18 0.49 26.27
N PRO A 134 -6.37 1.24 25.18
CA PRO A 134 -5.44 1.22 24.06
C PRO A 134 -4.07 1.81 24.43
N THR A 135 -3.02 1.20 23.91
CA THR A 135 -1.65 1.71 23.95
C THR A 135 -1.46 2.77 22.87
N ILE A 136 -0.83 3.89 23.20
CA ILE A 136 -0.50 4.95 22.24
C ILE A 136 1.01 5.17 22.24
N ASP A 137 1.64 4.97 21.09
CA ASP A 137 3.06 5.23 20.86
C ASP A 137 3.26 6.42 19.92
N ALA A 138 4.22 7.27 20.25
CA ALA A 138 4.71 8.32 19.38
C ALA A 138 6.18 8.09 19.04
N THR A 139 6.53 8.10 17.76
CA THR A 139 7.89 7.86 17.28
C THR A 139 8.35 9.00 16.36
N PRO A 140 8.92 10.09 16.90
CA PRO A 140 9.70 11.03 16.11
C PRO A 140 11.02 10.39 15.63
N GLY A 141 11.43 10.72 14.42
CA GLY A 141 12.63 10.17 13.82
C GLY A 141 13.10 10.90 12.58
N VAL A 142 14.18 10.37 12.02
CA VAL A 142 14.74 10.77 10.73
C VAL A 142 14.87 9.55 9.85
N GLY A 143 14.82 9.75 8.54
CA GLY A 143 15.02 8.68 7.59
C GLY A 143 15.72 9.15 6.33
N TYR A 144 16.15 8.15 5.58
CA TYR A 144 16.82 8.31 4.31
C TYR A 144 16.26 7.30 3.31
N GLY A 145 15.96 7.76 2.11
CA GLY A 145 15.49 6.96 0.98
C GLY A 145 14.09 7.33 0.54
N ARG A 146 13.64 6.70 -0.55
CA ARG A 146 12.31 6.89 -1.14
C ARG A 146 11.64 5.53 -1.27
N PHE A 147 10.47 5.42 -0.65
CA PHE A 147 9.59 4.25 -0.80
C PHE A 147 8.30 4.74 -1.46
N ILE A 148 8.22 4.59 -2.78
CA ILE A 148 7.16 5.17 -3.61
C ILE A 148 6.22 4.06 -4.04
N ARG A 149 4.92 4.31 -3.92
CA ARG A 149 3.90 3.44 -4.49
C ARG A 149 3.72 3.78 -5.96
N VAL A 150 3.90 2.79 -6.83
CA VAL A 150 3.81 2.93 -8.29
C VAL A 150 2.60 2.22 -8.88
N THR A 151 1.58 1.91 -8.06
CA THR A 151 0.35 1.27 -8.54
C THR A 151 -0.32 2.04 -9.69
N PRO A 152 -0.50 3.37 -9.65
CA PRO A 152 -1.12 4.11 -10.76
C PRO A 152 -0.32 4.02 -12.05
N LEU A 153 1.02 3.99 -11.93
CA LEU A 153 1.91 3.80 -13.08
C LEU A 153 1.82 2.39 -13.65
N ALA A 154 1.76 1.37 -12.78
CA ALA A 154 1.54 0.00 -13.22
C ALA A 154 0.18 -0.17 -13.93
N GLN A 155 -0.86 0.53 -13.46
CA GLN A 155 -2.14 0.60 -14.15
C GLN A 155 -2.03 1.30 -15.50
N ALA A 156 -1.28 2.41 -15.58
CA ALA A 156 -1.04 3.12 -16.83
C ALA A 156 -0.34 2.25 -17.89
N VAL A 157 0.72 1.52 -17.51
CA VAL A 157 1.40 0.57 -18.41
C VAL A 157 0.48 -0.57 -18.81
N ARG A 158 -0.35 -1.06 -17.88
CA ARG A 158 -1.32 -2.11 -18.19
C ARG A 158 -2.38 -1.64 -19.20
N ILE A 159 -2.86 -0.41 -19.06
CA ILE A 159 -3.75 0.23 -20.03
C ILE A 159 -3.07 0.32 -21.40
N GLU A 160 -1.82 0.79 -21.45
CA GLU A 160 -1.03 0.83 -22.69
C GLU A 160 -0.95 -0.54 -23.37
N GLU A 161 -0.54 -1.60 -22.63
CA GLU A 161 -0.44 -2.96 -23.16
C GLU A 161 -1.75 -3.44 -23.81
N PHE A 162 -2.88 -3.19 -23.14
CA PHE A 162 -4.19 -3.54 -23.67
C PHE A 162 -4.55 -2.73 -24.91
N LEU A 163 -4.36 -1.40 -24.88
CA LEU A 163 -4.69 -0.54 -26.02
C LEU A 163 -3.79 -0.82 -27.24
N LEU A 164 -2.56 -1.27 -27.02
CA LEU A 164 -1.68 -1.77 -28.09
C LEU A 164 -2.18 -3.07 -28.68
N ASN A 165 -2.54 -4.05 -27.84
CA ASN A 165 -3.01 -5.36 -28.28
C ASN A 165 -4.32 -5.26 -29.09
N GLU A 166 -5.20 -4.33 -28.73
CA GLU A 166 -6.48 -4.07 -29.41
C GLU A 166 -6.33 -3.13 -30.64
N GLY A 167 -5.11 -2.68 -30.95
CA GLY A 167 -4.86 -1.79 -32.10
C GLY A 167 -5.47 -0.40 -31.94
N VAL A 168 -5.75 0.05 -30.71
CA VAL A 168 -6.22 1.41 -30.41
C VAL A 168 -5.05 2.41 -30.45
N LEU A 169 -3.84 1.95 -30.10
CA LEU A 169 -2.59 2.70 -30.19
C LEU A 169 -1.74 2.25 -31.39
N LYS A 170 -1.07 3.21 -32.03
CA LYS A 170 -0.14 2.98 -33.14
C LYS A 170 1.20 2.39 -32.68
N GLY A 171 1.56 2.63 -31.42
CA GLY A 171 2.83 2.28 -30.83
C GLY A 171 2.87 2.64 -29.34
N PRO A 172 3.92 2.21 -28.62
CA PRO A 172 4.03 2.45 -27.18
C PRO A 172 3.99 3.95 -26.86
N LEU A 173 3.37 4.27 -25.74
CA LEU A 173 3.25 5.62 -25.21
C LEU A 173 4.62 6.12 -24.74
N PRO A 174 4.92 7.42 -24.97
CA PRO A 174 6.07 8.06 -24.35
C PRO A 174 6.01 7.96 -22.82
N LYS A 175 7.18 7.93 -22.20
CA LYS A 175 7.33 7.84 -20.75
C LYS A 175 6.58 8.97 -20.03
N GLU A 176 6.67 10.18 -20.56
CA GLU A 176 6.01 11.37 -20.03
C GLU A 176 4.49 11.22 -20.06
N THR A 177 3.95 10.61 -21.12
CA THR A 177 2.51 10.30 -21.25
C THR A 177 2.08 9.25 -20.23
N LEU A 178 2.90 8.22 -19.97
CA LEU A 178 2.62 7.21 -18.95
C LEU A 178 2.61 7.80 -17.54
N VAL A 179 3.52 8.74 -17.23
CA VAL A 179 3.50 9.49 -15.95
C VAL A 179 2.24 10.33 -15.84
N ALA A 180 1.90 11.10 -16.88
CA ALA A 180 0.71 11.93 -16.88
C ALA A 180 -0.57 11.11 -16.74
N LEU A 181 -0.63 9.94 -17.41
CA LEU A 181 -1.74 9.01 -17.30
C LEU A 181 -1.85 8.45 -15.88
N ALA A 182 -0.73 8.07 -15.27
CA ALA A 182 -0.68 7.61 -13.88
C ALA A 182 -1.21 8.69 -12.90
N GLN A 183 -0.85 9.96 -13.10
CA GLN A 183 -1.35 11.08 -12.31
C GLN A 183 -2.86 11.27 -12.46
N VAL A 184 -3.40 11.13 -13.68
CA VAL A 184 -4.86 11.18 -13.88
C VAL A 184 -5.54 10.01 -13.18
N ILE A 185 -5.00 8.79 -13.30
CA ILE A 185 -5.53 7.60 -12.62
C ILE A 185 -5.57 7.80 -11.10
N GLU A 186 -4.51 8.37 -10.54
CA GLU A 186 -4.40 8.63 -9.12
C GLU A 186 -5.44 9.65 -8.61
N ARG A 187 -5.78 10.65 -9.43
CA ARG A 187 -6.72 11.72 -9.08
C ARG A 187 -8.19 11.30 -9.07
N ARG A 188 -8.50 10.00 -9.20
CA ARG A 188 -9.87 9.46 -9.21
C ARG A 188 -10.78 10.05 -8.11
N GLY A 189 -10.29 10.15 -6.88
CA GLY A 189 -11.06 10.68 -5.75
C GLY A 189 -11.46 12.15 -5.90
N GLU A 190 -10.65 12.96 -6.62
CA GLU A 190 -11.01 14.35 -6.96
C GLU A 190 -12.19 14.35 -7.94
N PHE A 191 -12.16 13.50 -8.97
CA PHE A 191 -13.26 13.38 -9.93
C PHE A 191 -14.55 12.85 -9.28
N GLU A 192 -14.45 11.88 -8.36
CA GLU A 192 -15.60 11.38 -7.59
C GLU A 192 -16.24 12.50 -6.77
N THR A 193 -15.43 13.36 -6.17
CA THR A 193 -15.90 14.50 -5.36
C THR A 193 -16.50 15.61 -6.23
N GLU A 194 -15.88 15.93 -7.37
CA GLU A 194 -16.27 17.05 -8.23
C GLU A 194 -17.47 16.72 -9.12
N PHE A 195 -17.54 15.51 -9.66
CA PHE A 195 -18.51 15.12 -10.69
C PHE A 195 -19.55 14.08 -10.24
N GLY A 196 -19.45 13.57 -9.00
CA GLY A 196 -20.40 12.62 -8.43
C GLY A 196 -20.64 11.42 -9.36
N ASP A 197 -21.90 11.11 -9.67
CA ASP A 197 -22.27 9.96 -10.51
C ASP A 197 -21.67 9.97 -11.93
N ARG A 198 -21.25 11.14 -12.44
CA ARG A 198 -20.64 11.26 -13.78
C ARG A 198 -19.12 11.20 -13.77
N TYR A 199 -18.50 10.93 -12.62
CA TYR A 199 -17.05 10.95 -12.48
C TYR A 199 -16.34 10.03 -13.47
N LYS A 200 -16.87 8.82 -13.73
CA LYS A 200 -16.24 7.85 -14.63
C LYS A 200 -16.04 8.40 -16.03
N VAL A 201 -17.05 9.08 -16.58
CA VAL A 201 -16.99 9.65 -17.93
C VAL A 201 -15.93 10.76 -17.96
N LYS A 202 -15.96 11.68 -17.00
CA LYS A 202 -14.99 12.79 -16.93
C LYS A 202 -13.56 12.33 -16.67
N TRP A 203 -13.40 11.28 -15.88
CA TRP A 203 -12.11 10.69 -15.57
C TRP A 203 -11.53 9.96 -16.78
N PHE A 204 -12.35 9.23 -17.54
CA PHE A 204 -11.91 8.58 -18.78
C PHE A 204 -11.60 9.61 -19.88
N GLU A 205 -12.41 10.67 -20.02
CA GLU A 205 -12.12 11.79 -20.93
C GLU A 205 -10.75 12.42 -20.62
N ALA A 206 -10.41 12.60 -19.34
CA ALA A 206 -9.10 13.12 -18.94
C ALA A 206 -7.95 12.17 -19.30
N MET A 207 -8.13 10.86 -19.18
CA MET A 207 -7.14 9.87 -19.62
C MET A 207 -6.97 9.86 -21.14
N GLU A 208 -8.08 9.92 -21.88
CA GLU A 208 -8.06 10.04 -23.35
C GLU A 208 -7.29 11.29 -23.76
N GLN A 209 -7.55 12.43 -23.13
CA GLN A 209 -6.87 13.67 -23.47
C GLN A 209 -5.35 13.55 -23.33
N VAL A 210 -4.86 12.98 -22.23
CA VAL A 210 -3.42 12.76 -22.01
C VAL A 210 -2.80 11.89 -23.10
N ILE A 211 -3.49 10.81 -23.49
CA ILE A 211 -2.99 9.92 -24.55
C ILE A 211 -3.11 10.58 -25.92
N ALA A 212 -4.13 11.39 -26.17
CA ALA A 212 -4.31 12.13 -27.41
C ALA A 212 -3.18 13.14 -27.64
N GLU A 213 -2.70 13.79 -26.58
CA GLU A 213 -1.54 14.70 -26.63
C GLU A 213 -0.26 14.00 -27.10
N SER A 214 -0.13 12.69 -26.89
CA SER A 214 0.99 11.89 -27.40
C SER A 214 0.91 11.58 -28.90
N GLY A 215 -0.25 11.80 -29.54
CA GLY A 215 -0.50 11.48 -30.94
C GLY A 215 -0.57 9.98 -31.27
N GLN A 216 -0.55 9.10 -30.26
CA GLN A 216 -0.48 7.65 -30.45
C GLN A 216 -1.82 6.98 -30.80
N PHE A 217 -2.96 7.69 -30.69
CA PHE A 217 -4.24 7.11 -31.08
C PHE A 217 -4.34 6.79 -32.58
N VAL A 218 -4.91 5.63 -32.88
CA VAL A 218 -5.26 5.21 -34.26
C VAL A 218 -6.51 5.94 -34.75
N HIS A 219 -7.55 6.05 -33.92
CA HIS A 219 -8.87 6.60 -34.28
C HIS A 219 -9.30 7.83 -33.47
N GLY A 220 -8.36 8.51 -32.79
CA GLY A 220 -8.63 9.77 -32.08
C GLY A 220 -9.25 9.65 -30.68
N GLY A 221 -9.29 8.44 -30.10
CA GLY A 221 -9.77 8.20 -28.72
C GLY A 221 -9.81 6.71 -28.37
N PHE A 222 -10.31 6.36 -27.19
CA PHE A 222 -10.48 4.96 -26.77
C PHE A 222 -11.61 4.26 -27.54
N GLY A 223 -12.65 4.99 -27.92
CA GLY A 223 -13.88 4.41 -28.44
C GLY A 223 -14.57 3.50 -27.40
N ALA A 224 -15.59 2.75 -27.83
CA ALA A 224 -16.33 1.85 -26.94
C ALA A 224 -15.45 0.70 -26.40
N VAL A 225 -14.58 0.14 -27.25
CA VAL A 225 -13.72 -1.01 -26.91
C VAL A 225 -12.63 -0.59 -25.93
N GLY A 226 -11.93 0.52 -26.17
CA GLY A 226 -10.90 1.02 -25.26
C GLY A 226 -11.48 1.46 -23.91
N SER A 227 -12.66 2.09 -23.90
CA SER A 227 -13.32 2.53 -22.65
C SER A 227 -13.72 1.34 -21.77
N LEU A 228 -14.25 0.27 -22.37
CA LEU A 228 -14.58 -0.97 -21.65
C LEU A 228 -13.32 -1.61 -21.06
N ARG A 229 -12.22 -1.61 -21.81
CA ARG A 229 -10.97 -2.24 -21.37
C ARG A 229 -10.27 -1.46 -20.26
N VAL A 230 -10.28 -0.14 -20.34
CA VAL A 230 -9.81 0.74 -19.26
C VAL A 230 -10.64 0.50 -17.99
N ASP A 231 -11.97 0.33 -18.10
CA ASP A 231 -12.80 -0.05 -16.96
C ASP A 231 -12.41 -1.43 -16.39
N GLU A 232 -12.13 -2.43 -17.24
CA GLU A 232 -11.65 -3.74 -16.77
C GLU A 232 -10.33 -3.67 -16.00
N VAL A 233 -9.32 -2.94 -16.49
CA VAL A 233 -8.02 -2.82 -15.81
C VAL A 233 -8.15 -2.07 -14.47
N LEU A 234 -8.98 -1.03 -14.44
CA LEU A 234 -9.10 -0.16 -13.28
C LEU A 234 -10.07 -0.69 -12.20
N PHE A 235 -11.05 -1.51 -12.59
CA PHE A 235 -12.11 -1.97 -11.69
C PHE A 235 -12.21 -3.49 -11.54
N GLN A 236 -11.82 -4.27 -12.54
CA GLN A 236 -11.97 -5.74 -12.52
C GLN A 236 -10.64 -6.47 -12.27
N GLU A 237 -9.53 -5.96 -12.79
CA GLU A 237 -8.20 -6.54 -12.58
C GLU A 237 -7.70 -6.21 -11.17
N HIS A 238 -7.50 -7.23 -10.33
CA HIS A 238 -6.89 -7.08 -9.01
C HIS A 238 -5.40 -6.73 -9.16
N VAL A 239 -5.11 -5.44 -9.32
CA VAL A 239 -3.72 -4.96 -9.32
C VAL A 239 -3.24 -4.91 -7.87
N ASN A 240 -2.42 -5.91 -7.48
CA ASN A 240 -1.71 -5.88 -6.20
C ASN A 240 -0.90 -4.58 -6.06
N GLU A 241 -0.87 -4.02 -4.86
CA GLU A 241 -0.12 -2.79 -4.58
C GLU A 241 1.35 -2.97 -4.95
N ARG A 242 1.92 -1.99 -5.67
CA ARG A 242 3.33 -2.03 -6.08
C ARG A 242 4.08 -0.88 -5.46
N PHE A 243 5.22 -1.21 -4.88
CA PHE A 243 6.16 -0.26 -4.32
C PHE A 243 7.50 -0.36 -5.05
N ILE A 244 8.23 0.74 -5.07
CA ILE A 244 9.60 0.81 -5.56
C ILE A 244 10.42 1.61 -4.57
N GLY A 245 11.63 1.13 -4.38
CA GLY A 245 12.68 1.84 -3.68
C GLY A 245 12.86 1.32 -2.27
N TRP A 246 13.52 2.12 -1.46
CA TRP A 246 13.92 1.75 -0.13
C TRP A 246 13.86 2.95 0.79
N ASP A 247 13.52 2.72 2.05
CA ASP A 247 13.72 3.71 3.09
C ASP A 247 14.27 3.06 4.35
N VAL A 248 15.15 3.79 5.03
CA VAL A 248 15.61 3.49 6.38
C VAL A 248 15.14 4.62 7.26
N ARG A 249 14.55 4.29 8.41
CA ARG A 249 14.13 5.25 9.43
C ARG A 249 14.66 4.82 10.78
N SER A 250 15.15 5.80 11.51
CA SER A 250 15.56 5.65 12.90
C SER A 250 14.82 6.70 13.73
N GLY A 251 14.24 6.28 14.85
CA GLY A 251 13.49 7.17 15.73
C GLY A 251 13.49 6.67 17.17
N ILE A 252 12.98 7.50 18.06
CA ILE A 252 12.81 7.16 19.47
C ILE A 252 11.32 6.97 19.70
N ARG A 253 10.91 5.78 20.17
CA ARG A 253 9.54 5.48 20.53
C ARG A 253 9.29 5.94 21.96
N PHE A 254 8.23 6.72 22.14
CA PHE A 254 7.70 7.12 23.42
C PHE A 254 6.32 6.51 23.60
N GLU A 255 6.12 5.79 24.70
CA GLU A 255 4.82 5.24 25.09
C GLU A 255 4.06 6.31 25.88
N ALA A 256 3.02 6.89 25.26
CA ALA A 256 2.18 7.91 25.87
C ALA A 256 1.12 7.30 26.79
N LEU A 257 0.51 6.20 26.34
CA LEU A 257 -0.43 5.38 27.10
C LEU A 257 -0.03 3.91 27.05
N THR A 258 -0.02 3.26 28.21
CA THR A 258 0.17 1.82 28.40
C THR A 258 -1.16 1.07 28.30
N LYS A 259 -1.10 -0.21 27.94
CA LYS A 259 -2.27 -1.11 27.90
C LYS A 259 -3.02 -1.27 29.25
N ASP A 260 -2.31 -1.14 30.37
CA ASP A 260 -2.89 -1.28 31.71
C ASP A 260 -2.69 0.01 32.52
N ALA A 261 -3.67 0.37 33.36
CA ALA A 261 -3.63 1.60 34.16
C ALA A 261 -2.47 1.63 35.16
N ASP A 262 -2.14 0.47 35.72
CA ASP A 262 -1.20 0.31 36.83
C ASP A 262 0.23 -0.05 36.37
N THR A 263 0.42 -0.34 35.09
CA THR A 263 1.74 -0.66 34.54
C THR A 263 2.53 0.64 34.29
N PRO A 264 3.74 0.79 34.85
CA PRO A 264 4.58 1.94 34.56
C PRO A 264 4.91 2.02 33.06
N ARG A 265 4.98 3.24 32.53
CA ARG A 265 5.36 3.48 31.14
C ARG A 265 6.72 2.86 30.85
N GLN A 266 6.86 2.24 29.67
CA GLN A 266 8.16 1.75 29.23
C GLN A 266 9.13 2.90 28.97
N ASP A 267 10.41 2.64 29.21
CA ASP A 267 11.47 3.56 28.84
C ASP A 267 11.47 3.80 27.32
N PRO A 268 11.91 4.98 26.84
CA PRO A 268 11.95 5.28 25.42
C PRO A 268 12.78 4.23 24.66
N GLY A 269 12.16 3.58 23.68
CA GLY A 269 12.78 2.54 22.87
C GLY A 269 13.42 3.10 21.60
N LEU A 270 14.49 2.47 21.12
CA LEU A 270 15.04 2.77 19.79
C LEU A 270 14.19 2.05 18.73
N SER A 271 13.63 2.81 17.79
CA SER A 271 12.89 2.27 16.65
C SER A 271 13.76 2.36 15.39
N LEU A 272 14.01 1.22 14.76
CA LEU A 272 14.66 1.14 13.45
C LEU A 272 13.72 0.44 12.47
N ARG A 273 13.43 1.09 11.35
CA ARG A 273 12.59 0.54 10.28
C ARG A 273 13.34 0.59 8.97
N VAL A 274 13.42 -0.55 8.30
CA VAL A 274 13.99 -0.67 6.95
C VAL A 274 12.91 -1.26 6.05
N ARG A 275 12.60 -0.58 4.94
CA ARG A 275 11.76 -1.14 3.89
C ARG A 275 12.52 -1.12 2.57
N TYR A 276 12.35 -2.18 1.82
CA TYR A 276 12.90 -2.34 0.48
C TYR A 276 11.85 -3.02 -0.37
N SER A 277 11.58 -2.47 -1.55
CA SER A 277 10.68 -3.07 -2.51
C SER A 277 11.25 -2.94 -3.91
N ARG A 278 11.30 -4.06 -4.62
CA ARG A 278 11.73 -4.10 -6.01
C ARG A 278 10.79 -4.98 -6.84
N PRO A 279 10.12 -4.42 -7.87
CA PRO A 279 9.40 -5.23 -8.84
C PRO A 279 10.41 -5.97 -9.71
N VAL A 280 10.31 -7.30 -9.78
CA VAL A 280 11.13 -8.16 -10.67
C VAL A 280 10.49 -8.24 -12.08
N GLY A 281 9.26 -7.74 -12.22
CA GLY A 281 8.54 -7.55 -13.48
C GLY A 281 7.14 -6.97 -13.23
N TRP A 282 6.31 -6.83 -14.27
CA TRP A 282 4.93 -6.33 -14.16
C TRP A 282 3.95 -7.31 -13.48
N MET A 283 4.41 -8.41 -12.90
CA MET A 283 3.56 -9.39 -12.19
C MET A 283 4.19 -9.90 -10.89
N SER A 284 5.40 -9.44 -10.53
CA SER A 284 6.18 -10.03 -9.44
C SER A 284 6.86 -8.95 -8.62
N LEU A 285 6.62 -8.94 -7.30
CA LEU A 285 7.15 -7.96 -6.35
C LEU A 285 7.96 -8.69 -5.28
N LEU A 286 9.18 -8.23 -5.02
CA LEU A 286 9.95 -8.60 -3.84
C LEU A 286 9.84 -7.49 -2.81
N ASP A 287 9.14 -7.76 -1.72
CA ASP A 287 9.03 -6.87 -0.57
C ASP A 287 9.83 -7.41 0.61
N PHE A 288 10.67 -6.55 1.18
CA PHE A 288 11.35 -6.82 2.44
C PHE A 288 11.09 -5.67 3.41
N GLY A 289 10.54 -6.01 4.57
CA GLY A 289 10.33 -5.08 5.67
C GLY A 289 10.94 -5.65 6.94
N ALA A 290 11.85 -4.90 7.56
CA ALA A 290 12.36 -5.19 8.89
C ALA A 290 12.05 -4.02 9.83
N GLN A 291 11.44 -4.33 10.97
CA GLN A 291 11.17 -3.36 12.03
C GLN A 291 11.76 -3.92 13.33
N TYR A 292 12.68 -3.16 13.92
CA TYR A 292 13.19 -3.40 15.27
C TYR A 292 12.65 -2.29 16.17
N SER A 293 12.10 -2.68 17.31
CA SER A 293 11.59 -1.77 18.33
C SER A 293 11.60 -2.39 19.70
#